data_AF-A0AAD7FZN3-F1
#
_entry.id   AF-A0AAD7FZN3-F1
#
_cell.length_a   1.000
_cell.length_b   1.000
_cell.length_c   1.000
_cell.angle_alpha   90.00
_cell.angle_beta   90.00
_cell.angle_gamma   90.00
#
_symmetry.space_group_name_H-M   'P 1'
#
loop_
_entity.id
_entity.type
_entity.pdbx_description
1 polymer ?
#
loop_
_entity_poly.entity_id
_entity_poly.type
_entity_poly.pdbx_seq_one_letter_code
_entity_poly.pdbx_strand_id
1 'polypeptide(L)' 'PPESSVSQFVVIGAESLPKRDLFRLPSPFAFVTVDSEQKHVTSVDEESLHPLWNQIFDL' A
#
# COMPACT_ATOMS: atom_id res chain seq x y z
N PRO A 1 25.72 -4.00 23.31
CA PRO A 1 24.71 -4.76 22.54
C PRO A 1 24.21 -3.90 21.38
N PRO A 2 24.26 -4.35 20.11
CA PRO A 2 23.60 -3.60 19.06
C PRO A 2 22.10 -3.62 19.38
N GLU A 3 21.55 -2.45 19.63
CA GLU A 3 20.13 -2.22 19.79
C GLU A 3 19.44 -2.72 18.52
N SER A 4 18.48 -3.64 18.66
CA SER A 4 17.75 -4.19 17.52
C SER A 4 17.04 -3.05 16.80
N SER A 5 17.61 -2.59 15.68
CA SER A 5 17.01 -1.52 14.89
C SER A 5 15.81 -2.12 14.17
N VAL A 6 14.62 -1.95 14.75
CA VAL A 6 13.37 -2.31 14.08
C VAL A 6 13.24 -1.41 12.86
N SER A 7 13.23 -2.03 11.69
CA SER A 7 13.05 -1.32 10.42
C SER A 7 11.56 -1.37 10.08
N GLN A 8 10.97 -0.23 9.74
CA GLN A 8 9.55 -0.13 9.38
C GLN A 8 9.40 0.73 8.13
N PHE A 9 8.36 0.48 7.37
CA PHE A 9 7.92 1.37 6.30
C PHE A 9 6.43 1.65 6.37
N VAL A 10 6.02 2.76 5.77
CA VAL A 10 4.62 3.20 5.74
C VAL A 10 4.18 3.39 4.30
N VAL A 11 3.05 2.78 3.95
CA VAL A 11 2.37 3.02 2.68
C VAL A 11 1.26 4.03 2.95
N ILE A 12 1.50 5.29 2.57
CA ILE A 12 0.57 6.40 2.83
C ILE A 12 -0.63 6.35 1.88
N GLY A 13 -0.39 6.30 0.57
CA GLY A 13 -1.46 6.38 -0.41
C GLY A 13 -0.97 6.48 -1.85
N ALA A 14 -1.92 6.69 -2.75
CA ALA A 14 -1.68 7.00 -4.16
C ALA A 14 -2.67 8.08 -4.63
N GLU A 15 -2.32 8.77 -5.71
CA GLU A 15 -3.16 9.83 -6.27
C GLU A 15 -3.41 9.61 -7.76
N SER A 16 -4.58 10.05 -8.22
CA SER A 16 -4.95 10.14 -9.64
C SER A 16 -4.89 8.79 -10.37
N LEU A 17 -5.39 7.73 -9.74
CA LEU A 17 -5.45 6.42 -10.36
C LEU A 17 -6.36 6.45 -11.60
N PRO A 18 -6.05 5.64 -12.63
CA PRO A 18 -6.82 5.65 -13.87
C PRO A 18 -8.20 4.99 -13.67
N LYS A 19 -9.25 5.70 -14.10
CA LYS A 19 -10.59 5.13 -14.21
C LYS A 19 -10.68 4.28 -15.48
N ARG A 20 -10.65 2.94 -15.32
CA ARG A 20 -10.70 2.00 -16.45
C ARG A 20 -12.12 1.70 -16.94
N ASP A 21 -13.15 1.87 -16.11
CA ASP A 21 -14.57 1.70 -16.43
C ASP A 21 -15.28 3.05 -16.24
N LEU A 22 -16.09 3.50 -17.22
CA LEU A 22 -16.79 4.79 -17.15
C LEU A 22 -17.82 4.85 -16.01
N PHE A 23 -18.30 3.71 -15.52
CA PHE A 23 -19.39 3.64 -14.54
C PHE A 23 -18.97 3.18 -13.15
N ARG A 24 -17.74 2.71 -12.97
CA ARG A 24 -17.25 2.21 -11.67
C ARG A 24 -15.89 2.77 -11.34
N LEU A 25 -15.71 3.11 -10.07
CA LEU A 25 -14.39 3.43 -9.54
C LEU A 25 -13.65 2.11 -9.22
N PRO A 26 -12.32 2.08 -9.30
CA PRO A 26 -11.55 0.90 -8.96
C PRO A 26 -11.52 0.69 -7.45
N SER A 27 -11.18 -0.53 -7.03
CA SER A 27 -10.90 -0.86 -5.62
C SER A 27 -9.40 -1.18 -5.45
N PRO A 28 -8.53 -0.15 -5.39
CA PRO A 28 -7.07 -0.33 -5.35
C PRO A 28 -6.53 -0.92 -4.04
N PHE A 29 -5.39 -1.60 -4.16
CA PHE A 29 -4.50 -1.99 -3.06
C PHE A 29 -3.04 -1.85 -3.52
N ALA A 30 -2.10 -1.74 -2.58
CA ALA A 30 -0.66 -1.78 -2.87
C ALA A 30 -0.06 -3.13 -2.46
N PHE A 31 0.81 -3.67 -3.33
CA PHE A 31 1.63 -4.85 -3.09
C PHE A 31 3.10 -4.43 -3.05
N VAL A 32 3.77 -4.69 -1.94
CA VAL A 32 5.16 -4.30 -1.70
C VAL A 32 6.00 -5.55 -1.48
N THR A 33 7.13 -5.64 -2.17
CA THR A 33 8.13 -6.69 -1.96
C THR A 33 9.43 -6.10 -1.48
N VAL A 34 9.98 -6.67 -0.41
CA VAL A 34 11.30 -6.31 0.13
C VAL A 34 12.25 -7.47 -0.12
N ASP A 35 13.42 -7.17 -0.68
CA ASP A 35 14.45 -8.14 -1.05
C ASP A 35 13.95 -9.32 -1.92
N SER A 36 12.84 -9.11 -2.63
CA SER A 36 12.14 -10.12 -3.46
C SER A 36 11.48 -11.29 -2.70
N GLU A 37 11.49 -11.28 -1.37
CA GLU A 37 10.98 -12.40 -0.56
C GLU A 37 9.80 -12.00 0.33
N GLN A 38 9.92 -10.88 1.05
CA GLN A 38 8.89 -10.44 1.98
C GLN A 38 7.77 -9.74 1.21
N LYS A 39 6.52 -10.16 1.41
CA LYS A 39 5.35 -9.64 0.69
C LYS A 39 4.40 -8.97 1.67
N HIS A 40 4.12 -7.70 1.42
CA HIS A 40 3.20 -6.89 2.21
C HIS A 40 2.09 -6.34 1.33
N VAL A 41 0.86 -6.37 1.83
CA VAL A 41 -0.34 -5.94 1.10
C VAL A 41 -1.14 -5.00 1.97
N THR A 42 -1.57 -3.88 1.41
CA THR A 42 -2.46 -2.96 2.12
C THR A 42 -3.88 -3.53 2.19
N SER A 43 -4.73 -2.94 3.01
CA SER A 43 -6.17 -3.10 2.80
C SER A 43 -6.58 -2.63 1.40
N VAL A 44 -7.72 -3.13 0.93
CA VAL A 44 -8.37 -2.59 -0.26
C VAL A 44 -9.07 -1.29 0.15
N ASP A 45 -8.89 -0.24 -0.64
CA ASP A 45 -9.75 0.95 -0.57
C ASP A 45 -10.80 0.86 -1.66
N GLU A 46 -12.08 0.83 -1.29
CA GLU A 46 -13.17 0.57 -2.23
C GLU A 46 -13.54 1.85 -2.98
N GLU A 47 -13.77 1.71 -4.29
CA GLU A 47 -14.29 2.80 -5.15
C GLU A 47 -13.49 4.12 -5.06
N SER A 48 -12.16 4.05 -5.16
CA SER A 48 -11.26 5.19 -4.93
C SER A 48 -10.26 5.42 -6.06
N LEU A 49 -10.07 6.68 -6.47
CA LEU A 49 -8.97 7.10 -7.36
C LEU A 49 -7.79 7.71 -6.60
N HIS A 50 -7.94 7.92 -5.29
CA HIS A 50 -6.97 8.58 -4.43
C HIS A 50 -6.87 7.85 -3.09
N PRO A 51 -6.45 6.57 -3.07
CA PRO A 51 -6.47 5.80 -1.85
C PRO A 51 -5.48 6.32 -0.80
N LEU A 52 -5.91 6.32 0.45
CA LEU A 52 -5.12 6.70 1.63
C LEU A 52 -5.10 5.54 2.62
N TRP A 53 -4.11 4.66 2.52
CA TRP A 53 -3.99 3.48 3.39
C TRP A 53 -3.39 3.80 4.76
N ASN A 54 -2.39 4.69 4.82
CA ASN A 54 -1.65 5.01 6.05
C ASN A 54 -1.21 3.76 6.84
N GLN A 55 -0.78 2.71 6.13
CA GLN A 55 -0.52 1.39 6.70
C GLN A 55 0.97 1.22 7.00
N ILE A 56 1.28 0.85 8.24
CA ILE A 56 2.64 0.63 8.74
C ILE A 56 2.95 -0.87 8.66
N PHE A 57 4.15 -1.21 8.22
CA PHE A 57 4.67 -2.58 8.16
C PHE A 57 6.04 -2.66 8.81
N ASP A 58 6.25 -3.74 9.56
CA ASP A 58 7.55 -4.13 10.10
C ASP A 58 8.37 -4.91 9.05
N LEU A 59 9.69 -4.69 9.02
CA LEU A 59 10.69 -5.34 8.16
C LEU A 59 11.53 -6.36 8.91
#